data_AF-A0A7C5E0Z1-F1
#
_entry.id   AF-A0A7C5E0Z1-F1
#
_cell.length_a   1.000
_cell.length_b   1.000
_cell.length_c   1.000
_cell.angle_alpha   90.00
_cell.angle_beta   90.00
_cell.angle_gamma   90.00
#
_symmetry.space_group_name_H-M   'P 1'
#
loop_
_entity.id
_entity.type
_entity.pdbx_description
1 polymer ?
#
loop_
_entity_poly.entity_id
_entity_poly.type
_entity_poly.pdbx_seq_one_letter_code
_entity_poly.pdbx_strand_id
1 'polypeptide(L)'
;MPKLGAIFILFLFLLTVCLASARQETAEQAGSSVPRPEHPRPQFFRDSWLNLNGEWSFAFDFGVSGKQQGFQNSTRFDKTIIVPFCPESKLSGVEHKDFINALWYQRDITIPESWKGEKIILHFGAVDY
;
A
#
# COMPACT_ATOMS: atom_id res chain seq x y z
N MET A 1 14.49 -7.77 -77.58
CA MET A 1 13.53 -8.82 -78.00
C MET A 1 13.17 -9.69 -76.80
N PRO A 2 11.94 -10.23 -76.75
CA PRO A 2 11.18 -10.50 -75.52
C PRO A 2 11.22 -11.97 -75.04
N LYS A 3 10.62 -12.15 -73.85
CA LYS A 3 9.88 -13.31 -73.30
C LYS A 3 10.57 -14.01 -72.12
N LEU A 4 10.03 -13.88 -70.90
CA LEU A 4 8.81 -14.50 -70.33
C LEU A 4 9.13 -15.91 -69.80
N GLY A 5 9.03 -16.05 -68.47
CA GLY A 5 9.17 -17.30 -67.75
C GLY A 5 8.79 -17.11 -66.27
N ALA A 6 7.55 -16.69 -66.03
CA ALA A 6 6.89 -16.89 -64.75
C ALA A 6 6.40 -18.35 -64.69
N ILE A 7 6.40 -18.98 -63.49
CA ILE A 7 5.25 -19.64 -62.85
C ILE A 7 5.66 -20.70 -61.80
N PHE A 8 5.21 -20.43 -60.57
CA PHE A 8 4.65 -21.34 -59.56
C PHE A 8 5.53 -22.42 -58.92
N ILE A 9 6.02 -22.10 -57.71
CA ILE A 9 5.77 -22.87 -56.47
C ILE A 9 5.55 -21.80 -55.40
N LEU A 10 4.34 -21.34 -55.04
CA LEU A 10 3.17 -22.02 -54.51
C LEU A 10 3.49 -22.83 -53.24
N PHE A 11 3.53 -22.18 -52.06
CA PHE A 11 2.58 -22.38 -50.96
C PHE A 11 3.14 -21.85 -49.63
N LEU A 12 2.35 -20.97 -49.00
CA LEU A 12 2.25 -20.79 -47.54
C LEU A 12 3.47 -20.21 -46.80
N PHE A 13 3.53 -18.89 -46.65
CA PHE A 13 3.58 -18.26 -45.31
C PHE A 13 3.00 -16.85 -45.46
N LEU A 14 1.67 -16.85 -45.59
CA LEU A 14 0.83 -15.68 -45.45
C LEU A 14 0.98 -15.11 -44.04
N LEU A 15 0.97 -13.79 -43.96
CA LEU A 15 0.41 -13.00 -42.85
C LEU A 15 0.86 -13.36 -41.43
N THR A 16 1.72 -12.51 -40.86
CA THR A 16 1.47 -12.04 -39.50
C THR A 16 1.69 -10.53 -39.46
N VAL A 17 0.59 -9.82 -39.71
CA VAL A 17 0.31 -8.49 -39.21
C VAL A 17 0.44 -8.52 -37.69
N CYS A 18 1.04 -7.47 -37.10
CA CYS A 18 0.72 -6.86 -35.81
C CYS A 18 1.82 -5.80 -35.56
N LEU A 19 1.72 -4.57 -36.06
CA LEU A 19 0.89 -3.49 -35.51
C LEU A 19 0.93 -3.47 -33.98
N ALA A 20 1.73 -2.53 -33.48
CA ALA A 20 1.64 -1.86 -32.19
C ALA A 20 1.07 -2.67 -31.02
N SER A 21 1.95 -3.16 -30.15
CA SER A 21 1.65 -3.10 -28.73
C SER A 21 2.54 -2.04 -28.14
N ALA A 22 1.96 -0.87 -27.86
CA ALA A 22 2.43 -0.07 -26.76
C ALA A 22 2.63 -1.02 -25.58
N ARG A 23 3.82 -1.00 -24.99
CA ARG A 23 4.09 -1.72 -23.76
C ARG A 23 3.19 -1.06 -22.72
N GLN A 24 2.01 -1.63 -22.51
CA GLN A 24 1.22 -1.34 -21.33
C GLN A 24 2.08 -1.81 -20.17
N GLU A 25 2.77 -0.88 -19.53
CA GLU A 25 3.09 -1.02 -18.11
C GLU A 25 1.73 -0.96 -17.38
N THR A 26 1.00 -2.07 -17.43
CA THR A 26 0.01 -2.36 -16.41
C THR A 26 0.82 -2.51 -15.13
N ALA A 27 0.85 -1.44 -14.32
CA ALA A 27 1.18 -1.55 -12.93
C ALA A 27 0.29 -2.66 -12.35
N GLU A 28 0.90 -3.81 -12.11
CA GLU A 28 0.29 -4.88 -11.36
C GLU A 28 0.12 -4.34 -9.94
N GLN A 29 -1.04 -3.75 -9.68
CA GLN A 29 -1.52 -3.44 -8.34
C GLN A 29 -1.63 -4.78 -7.60
N ALA A 30 -0.56 -5.17 -6.92
CA ALA A 30 -0.57 -6.26 -5.95
C ALA A 30 -1.63 -5.89 -4.89
N GLY A 31 -2.81 -6.52 -5.01
CA GLY A 31 -4.00 -6.19 -4.26
C GLY A 31 -3.85 -6.50 -2.78
N SER A 32 -3.30 -5.55 -2.01
CA SER A 32 -3.61 -5.43 -0.59
C SER A 32 -4.86 -4.56 -0.48
N SER A 33 -6.04 -5.18 -0.46
CA SER A 33 -7.26 -4.47 -0.07
C SER A 33 -7.03 -3.85 1.32
N VAL A 34 -7.27 -2.55 1.46
CA VAL A 34 -7.13 -1.85 2.74
C VAL A 34 -7.93 -2.60 3.82
N PRO A 35 -7.30 -3.09 4.91
CA PRO A 35 -8.01 -3.82 5.95
C PRO A 35 -9.07 -2.92 6.59
N ARG A 36 -10.27 -3.47 6.83
CA ARG A 36 -11.40 -2.71 7.40
C ARG A 36 -11.61 -1.38 6.66
N PRO A 37 -11.96 -1.43 5.35
CA PRO A 37 -12.05 -0.22 4.52
C PRO A 37 -13.25 0.67 4.90
N GLU A 38 -14.22 0.14 5.64
CA GLU A 38 -15.43 0.84 6.07
C GLU A 38 -15.15 2.07 6.94
N HIS A 39 -15.93 3.14 6.74
CA HIS A 39 -15.85 4.32 7.59
C HIS A 39 -16.33 3.99 9.01
N PRO A 40 -15.62 4.40 10.08
CA PRO A 40 -15.92 3.98 11.46
C PRO A 40 -17.26 4.52 11.99
N ARG A 41 -17.78 5.62 11.40
CA ARG A 41 -19.09 6.20 11.72
C ARG A 41 -19.88 6.46 10.44
N PRO A 42 -20.51 5.45 9.82
CA PRO A 42 -21.14 5.60 8.50
C PRO A 42 -22.20 6.72 8.44
N GLN A 43 -22.94 6.93 9.52
CA GLN A 43 -23.97 7.99 9.60
C GLN A 43 -23.38 9.41 9.64
N PHE A 44 -22.09 9.56 9.96
CA PHE A 44 -21.37 10.84 10.01
C PHE A 44 -20.23 10.88 8.97
N PHE A 45 -20.42 10.19 7.84
CA PHE A 45 -19.45 10.14 6.77
C PHE A 45 -19.18 11.54 6.19
N ARG A 46 -17.93 11.77 5.80
CA ARG A 46 -17.50 12.94 5.03
C ARG A 46 -16.70 12.46 3.84
N ASP A 47 -16.90 13.09 2.68
CA ASP A 47 -16.17 12.74 1.46
C ASP A 47 -14.66 12.95 1.62
N SER A 48 -14.25 13.99 2.35
CA SER A 48 -12.86 14.26 2.74
C SER A 48 -12.42 13.36 3.90
N TRP A 49 -12.32 12.07 3.62
CA TRP A 49 -11.83 11.06 4.55
C TRP A 49 -10.75 10.18 3.91
N LEU A 50 -9.70 9.86 4.68
CA LEU A 50 -8.61 9.00 4.27
C LEU A 50 -8.45 7.89 5.30
N ASN A 51 -8.59 6.64 4.86
CA ASN A 51 -8.31 5.47 5.69
C ASN A 51 -6.80 5.25 5.79
N LEU A 52 -6.27 5.21 7.01
CA LEU A 52 -4.85 4.99 7.28
C LEU A 52 -4.51 3.54 7.68
N ASN A 53 -5.44 2.60 7.53
CA ASN A 53 -5.18 1.18 7.74
C ASN A 53 -4.18 0.63 6.71
N GLY A 54 -3.63 -0.55 7.00
CA GLY A 54 -2.59 -1.21 6.21
C GLY A 54 -1.25 -1.22 6.93
N GLU A 55 -0.17 -1.22 6.17
CA GLU A 55 1.18 -1.34 6.73
C GLU A 55 1.64 -0.06 7.44
N TRP A 56 2.19 -0.23 8.63
CA TRP A 56 2.91 0.77 9.40
C TRP A 56 4.27 0.18 9.80
N SER A 57 5.29 1.03 9.94
CA SER A 57 6.53 0.61 10.62
C SER A 57 6.35 0.71 12.14
N PHE A 58 7.04 -0.12 12.91
CA PHE A 58 6.91 -0.10 14.37
C PHE A 58 8.20 -0.51 15.08
N ALA A 59 8.31 -0.13 16.35
CA ALA A 59 9.38 -0.57 17.26
C ALA A 59 8.83 -0.91 18.65
N PHE A 60 9.23 -2.08 19.16
CA PHE A 60 9.04 -2.42 20.57
C PHE A 60 9.96 -1.53 21.43
N ASP A 61 9.41 -1.04 22.53
CA ASP A 61 10.13 -0.23 23.51
C ASP A 61 9.91 -0.82 24.91
N PHE A 62 10.37 -2.05 25.11
CA PHE A 62 10.22 -2.77 26.38
C PHE A 62 10.82 -2.00 27.59
N GLY A 63 11.82 -1.14 27.33
CA GLY A 63 12.44 -0.29 28.35
C GLY A 63 11.76 1.07 28.57
N VAL A 64 10.70 1.40 27.82
CA VAL A 64 9.98 2.69 27.88
C VAL A 64 10.93 3.89 27.78
N SER A 65 11.85 3.81 26.83
CA SER A 65 12.98 4.72 26.64
C SER A 65 13.01 5.38 25.25
N GLY A 66 12.04 5.06 24.39
CA GLY A 66 12.00 5.49 22.99
C GLY A 66 12.01 7.01 22.83
N LYS A 67 11.38 7.74 23.76
CA LYS A 67 11.40 9.22 23.74
C LYS A 67 12.82 9.77 23.92
N GLN A 68 13.58 9.21 24.86
CA GLN A 68 14.97 9.57 25.14
C GLN A 68 15.88 9.17 23.99
N GLN A 69 15.58 8.06 23.33
CA GLN A 69 16.26 7.61 22.11
C GLN A 69 15.86 8.39 20.85
N GLY A 70 14.85 9.27 20.94
CA GLY A 70 14.42 10.11 19.83
C GLY A 70 13.53 9.41 18.80
N PHE A 71 12.81 8.35 19.18
CA PHE A 71 11.97 7.55 18.28
C PHE A 71 10.92 8.39 17.55
N GLN A 72 10.42 9.47 18.14
CA GLN A 72 9.51 10.42 17.49
C GLN A 72 10.12 11.14 16.28
N ASN A 73 11.45 11.17 16.16
CA ASN A 73 12.19 11.79 15.07
C ASN A 73 12.76 10.75 14.08
N SER A 74 12.50 9.46 14.30
CA SER A 74 12.92 8.40 13.38
C SER A 74 12.24 8.58 12.02
N THR A 75 12.95 8.26 10.95
CA THR A 75 12.38 8.30 9.59
C THR A 75 11.59 7.04 9.26
N ARG A 76 11.97 5.90 9.84
CA ARG A 76 11.26 4.62 9.75
C ARG A 76 11.82 3.64 10.76
N PHE A 77 11.01 2.70 11.24
CA PHE A 77 11.49 1.53 11.98
C PHE A 77 11.69 0.31 11.08
N ASP A 78 12.49 -0.66 11.54
CA ASP A 78 12.87 -1.83 10.74
C ASP A 78 11.74 -2.88 10.60
N LYS A 79 10.81 -2.92 11.57
CA LYS A 79 9.72 -3.89 11.60
C LYS A 79 8.42 -3.27 11.09
N THR A 80 7.51 -4.09 10.59
CA THR A 80 6.20 -3.67 10.07
C THR A 80 5.05 -4.40 10.73
N ILE A 81 3.90 -3.72 10.81
CA ILE A 81 2.66 -4.22 11.40
C ILE A 81 1.48 -3.77 10.56
N ILE A 82 0.48 -4.65 10.40
CA ILE A 82 -0.77 -4.33 9.70
C ILE A 82 -1.80 -3.77 10.69
N VAL A 83 -2.02 -2.46 10.63
CA VAL A 83 -3.10 -1.76 11.35
C VAL A 83 -4.43 -2.03 10.63
N PRO A 84 -5.52 -2.39 11.32
CA PRO A 84 -5.79 -2.14 12.75
C PRO A 84 -5.63 -3.35 13.67
N PHE A 85 -4.84 -4.36 13.31
CA PHE A 85 -4.67 -5.55 14.13
C PHE A 85 -3.62 -5.34 15.22
N CYS A 86 -3.89 -5.84 16.42
CA CYS A 86 -2.97 -5.76 17.57
C CYS A 86 -1.70 -6.61 17.32
N PRO A 87 -0.56 -6.30 17.98
CA PRO A 87 0.71 -7.00 17.78
C PRO A 87 0.64 -8.51 18.10
N GLU A 88 -0.27 -8.94 18.97
CA GLU A 88 -0.50 -10.35 19.34
C GLU A 88 -1.21 -11.15 18.25
N SER A 89 -1.92 -10.46 17.35
CA SER A 89 -2.72 -11.09 16.31
C SER A 89 -1.85 -11.60 15.16
N LYS A 90 -2.20 -12.76 14.62
CA LYS A 90 -1.62 -13.26 13.35
C LYS A 90 -1.88 -12.32 12.18
N LEU A 91 -3.03 -11.64 12.17
CA LEU A 91 -3.44 -10.74 11.09
C LEU A 91 -2.58 -9.48 11.03
N SER A 92 -1.90 -9.12 12.11
CA SER A 92 -0.99 -7.97 12.15
C SER A 92 0.37 -8.28 11.50
N GLY A 93 0.67 -9.56 11.27
CA GLY A 93 1.99 -10.02 10.81
C GLY A 93 3.05 -10.11 11.91
N VAL A 94 2.73 -9.74 13.15
CA VAL A 94 3.70 -9.69 14.26
C VAL A 94 3.61 -10.93 15.16
N GLU A 95 2.39 -11.33 15.56
CA GLU A 95 2.11 -12.46 16.47
C GLU A 95 2.98 -12.49 17.76
N HIS A 96 3.27 -11.32 18.34
CA HIS A 96 4.02 -11.22 19.59
C HIS A 96 3.07 -11.26 20.78
N LYS A 97 3.08 -12.36 21.55
CA LYS A 97 2.09 -12.64 22.61
C LYS A 97 2.60 -12.42 24.03
N ASP A 98 3.89 -12.12 24.18
CA ASP A 98 4.46 -11.77 25.49
C ASP A 98 4.08 -10.33 25.86
N PHE A 99 4.37 -9.95 27.10
CA PHE A 99 4.04 -8.63 27.61
C PHE A 99 4.83 -7.53 26.89
N ILE A 100 4.12 -6.49 26.44
CA ILE A 100 4.68 -5.33 25.74
C ILE A 100 4.52 -4.09 26.64
N ASN A 101 5.63 -3.53 27.12
CA ASN A 101 5.58 -2.31 27.95
C ASN A 101 5.23 -1.05 27.17
N ALA A 102 5.78 -0.92 25.96
CA ALA A 102 5.49 0.18 25.05
C ALA A 102 5.77 -0.24 23.61
N LEU A 103 5.03 0.40 22.70
CA LEU A 103 5.09 0.16 21.26
C LEU A 103 4.98 1.49 20.52
N TRP A 104 5.87 1.69 19.55
CA TRP A 104 5.88 2.88 18.70
C TRP A 104 5.41 2.50 17.31
N TYR A 105 4.46 3.25 16.76
CA TYR A 105 3.96 3.09 15.40
C TYR A 105 4.33 4.32 14.57
N GLN A 106 4.70 4.10 13.31
CA GLN A 106 5.06 5.17 12.38
C GLN A 106 4.57 4.87 10.97
N ARG A 107 3.96 5.88 10.35
CA ARG A 107 3.55 5.87 8.95
C ARG A 107 3.63 7.26 8.36
N ASP A 108 4.20 7.34 7.16
CA ASP A 108 4.13 8.55 6.35
C ASP A 108 2.74 8.67 5.74
N ILE A 109 2.18 9.88 5.81
CA ILE A 109 0.87 10.19 5.27
C ILE A 109 1.01 11.30 4.23
N THR A 110 0.39 11.12 3.08
CA THR A 110 0.25 12.16 2.08
C THR A 110 -1.14 12.77 2.20
N ILE A 111 -1.18 14.06 2.53
CA ILE A 111 -2.44 14.79 2.59
C ILE A 111 -2.86 15.15 1.15
N PRO A 112 -4.10 14.85 0.73
CA PRO A 112 -4.60 15.26 -0.58
C PRO A 112 -4.53 16.79 -0.75
N GLU A 113 -4.05 17.28 -1.90
CA GLU A 113 -3.99 18.72 -2.18
C GLU A 113 -5.38 19.38 -2.15
N SER A 114 -6.44 18.61 -2.43
CA SER A 114 -7.83 19.06 -2.32
C SER A 114 -8.25 19.45 -0.90
N TRP A 115 -7.47 19.08 0.13
CA TRP A 115 -7.74 19.44 1.53
C TRP A 115 -6.95 20.69 1.98
N LYS A 116 -6.27 21.38 1.06
CA LYS A 116 -5.49 22.57 1.38
C LYS A 116 -6.35 23.70 1.95
N GLY A 117 -5.91 24.25 3.07
CA GLY A 117 -6.65 25.30 3.80
C GLY A 117 -7.70 24.74 4.76
N GLU A 118 -7.96 23.44 4.75
CA GLU A 118 -8.88 22.79 5.68
C GLU A 118 -8.23 22.47 7.02
N LYS A 119 -9.06 22.30 8.06
CA LYS A 119 -8.62 21.75 9.34
C LYS A 119 -8.53 20.23 9.25
N ILE A 120 -7.30 19.71 9.20
CA ILE A 120 -7.02 18.28 9.18
C ILE A 120 -7.06 17.71 10.60
N ILE A 121 -7.78 16.60 10.79
CA ILE A 121 -7.90 15.91 12.08
C ILE A 121 -7.50 14.45 11.89
N LEU A 122 -6.53 13.99 12.67
CA LEU A 122 -6.16 12.58 12.77
C LEU A 122 -7.02 11.91 13.85
N HIS A 123 -7.66 10.80 13.50
CA HIS A 123 -8.57 10.08 14.41
C HIS A 123 -8.13 8.63 14.58
N PHE A 124 -7.79 8.24 15.81
CA PHE A 124 -7.56 6.85 16.17
C PHE A 124 -8.84 6.24 16.72
N GLY A 125 -9.28 5.11 16.15
CA GLY A 125 -10.51 4.43 16.59
C GLY A 125 -10.39 3.85 17.99
N ALA A 126 -9.23 3.27 18.29
CA ALA A 126 -8.81 2.80 19.60
C ALA A 126 -7.28 2.86 19.69
N VAL A 127 -6.77 3.16 20.89
CA VAL A 127 -5.36 3.00 21.27
C VAL A 127 -5.41 2.39 22.66
N ASP A 128 -5.02 1.12 22.76
CA ASP A 128 -5.19 0.31 23.97
C ASP A 128 -3.89 0.21 24.78
N TYR A 129 -3.99 -0.12 26.07
CA TYR A 129 -2.92 -0.09 27.07
C TYR A 129 -2.72 -1.41 27.81
#